data_AF-A0AAV7WKN2-F1
#
_entry.id   AF-A0AAV7WKN2-F1
#
_cell.length_a   1.000
_cell.length_b   1.000
_cell.length_c   1.000
_cell.angle_alpha   90.00
_cell.angle_beta   90.00
_cell.angle_gamma   90.00
#
_symmetry.space_group_name_H-M   'P 1'
#
loop_
_entity.id
_entity.type
_entity.pdbx_description
1 polymer ?
#
loop_
_entity_poly.entity_id
_entity_poly.type
_entity_poly.pdbx_seq_one_letter_code
_entity_poly.pdbx_strand_id
1 'polypeptide(L)'
;MTPFVYLDNPTTDEPRWCKWIGRLQHYFRAMRETDGTTMRSMMLHMGEDELYDLFEHPPNTGADDDFDAAVAGLNRHFDPQMNPDYERFKLHQAWQADVESVDTFFSWLTKLASMCTEINNRMKLERN
;
A
#
# COMPACT_ATOMS: atom_id res chain seq x y z
N MET A 1 -12.45 11.76 8.07
CA MET A 1 -11.57 10.96 7.18
C MET A 1 -12.26 9.62 6.96
N THR A 2 -12.21 9.02 5.77
CA THR A 2 -12.81 7.68 5.56
C THR A 2 -11.93 6.61 6.21
N PRO A 3 -12.50 5.70 7.00
CA PRO A 3 -11.75 4.58 7.58
C PRO A 3 -11.07 3.72 6.50
N PHE A 4 -9.96 3.07 6.88
CA PHE A 4 -9.37 2.02 6.06
C PHE A 4 -10.09 0.70 6.37
N VAL A 5 -10.55 0.01 5.32
CA VAL A 5 -11.18 -1.32 5.42
C VAL A 5 -10.20 -2.31 4.79
N TYR A 6 -9.84 -3.35 5.52
CA TYR A 6 -8.99 -4.41 5.02
C TYR A 6 -9.86 -5.42 4.25
N LEU A 7 -9.43 -5.84 3.05
CA LEU A 7 -10.24 -6.71 2.19
C LEU A 7 -9.61 -8.10 1.99
N ASP A 8 -8.52 -8.41 2.71
CA ASP A 8 -7.73 -9.65 2.58
C ASP A 8 -7.38 -9.95 1.10
N ASN A 9 -7.09 -8.89 0.33
CA ASN A 9 -6.70 -9.00 -1.06
C ASN A 9 -5.53 -8.05 -1.36
N PRO A 10 -4.28 -8.57 -1.41
CA PRO A 10 -3.08 -7.74 -1.51
C PRO A 10 -3.06 -6.87 -2.77
N THR A 11 -3.68 -7.30 -3.87
CA THR A 11 -3.73 -6.54 -5.13
C THR A 11 -4.63 -5.29 -5.05
N THR A 12 -5.60 -5.30 -4.13
CA THR A 12 -6.54 -4.20 -3.91
C THR A 12 -6.17 -3.38 -2.68
N ASP A 13 -5.60 -4.02 -1.67
CA ASP A 13 -5.28 -3.42 -0.39
C ASP A 13 -4.00 -2.57 -0.44
N GLU A 14 -2.97 -2.96 -1.19
CA GLU A 14 -1.72 -2.17 -1.31
C GLU A 14 -1.95 -0.76 -1.87
N PRO A 15 -2.59 -0.56 -3.05
CA PRO A 15 -2.79 0.79 -3.58
C PRO A 15 -3.73 1.62 -2.70
N ARG A 16 -4.65 0.95 -2.00
CA ARG A 16 -5.60 1.57 -1.08
C ARG A 16 -4.91 2.02 0.21
N TRP A 17 -4.01 1.20 0.74
CA TRP A 17 -3.17 1.46 1.90
C TRP A 17 -2.28 2.67 1.66
N CYS A 18 -1.52 2.67 0.56
CA CYS A 18 -0.65 3.79 0.16
C CYS A 18 -1.45 5.10 0.06
N LYS A 19 -2.64 5.05 -0.56
CA LYS A 19 -3.51 6.22 -0.69
C LYS A 19 -4.07 6.68 0.66
N TRP A 20 -4.41 5.75 1.54
CA TRP A 20 -4.95 6.07 2.87
C TRP A 20 -3.88 6.70 3.78
N ILE A 21 -2.68 6.11 3.85
CA ILE A 21 -1.55 6.69 4.60
C ILE A 21 -1.18 8.08 4.07
N GLY A 22 -1.11 8.27 2.75
CA GLY A 22 -0.83 9.58 2.19
C GLY A 22 -1.87 10.63 2.61
N ARG A 23 -3.16 10.27 2.65
CA ARG A 23 -4.21 11.16 3.16
C ARG A 23 -4.04 11.43 4.65
N LEU A 24 -3.69 10.42 5.45
CA LEU A 24 -3.49 10.54 6.89
C LEU A 24 -2.31 11.48 7.21
N GLN A 25 -1.21 11.38 6.47
CA GLN A 25 -0.08 12.30 6.59
C GLN A 25 -0.46 13.76 6.23
N HIS A 26 -1.26 13.97 5.18
CA HIS A 26 -1.79 15.29 4.88
C HIS A 26 -2.68 15.85 5.99
N TYR A 27 -3.46 14.98 6.64
CA TYR A 27 -4.28 15.36 7.79
C TYR A 27 -3.41 15.79 8.98
N PHE A 28 -2.41 15.00 9.39
CA PHE A 28 -1.50 15.40 10.47
C PHE A 28 -0.79 16.71 10.19
N ARG A 29 -0.34 16.91 8.94
CA ARG A 29 0.26 18.17 8.51
C ARG A 29 -0.71 19.35 8.62
N ALA A 30 -1.98 19.16 8.27
CA ALA A 30 -3.00 20.19 8.41
C ALA A 30 -3.29 20.53 9.89
N MET A 31 -3.23 19.53 10.78
CA MET A 31 -3.39 19.71 12.23
C MET A 31 -2.14 20.26 12.92
N ARG A 32 -0.99 20.25 12.24
CA ARG A 32 0.33 20.51 12.82
C ARG A 32 0.67 19.52 13.95
N GLU A 33 0.16 18.30 13.83
CA GLU A 33 0.51 17.23 14.76
C GLU A 33 1.89 16.68 14.42
N THR A 34 2.72 16.52 15.44
CA THR A 34 4.11 16.03 15.32
C THR A 34 4.44 14.98 16.37
N ASP A 35 3.58 14.75 17.35
CA ASP A 35 3.77 13.71 18.36
C ASP A 35 3.47 12.32 17.76
N GLY A 36 4.49 11.47 17.70
CA GLY A 36 4.38 10.13 17.13
C GLY A 36 3.39 9.24 17.88
N THR A 37 3.25 9.42 19.20
CA THR A 37 2.26 8.69 20.02
C THR A 37 0.84 9.02 19.60
N THR A 38 0.55 10.32 19.44
CA THR A 38 -0.76 10.81 18.99
C THR A 38 -1.04 10.38 17.56
N MET A 39 -0.05 10.48 16.66
CA MET A 39 -0.19 10.06 15.27
C MET A 39 -0.46 8.56 15.15
N ARG A 40 0.27 7.72 15.89
CA ARG A 40 0.06 6.26 15.93
C ARG A 40 -1.31 5.92 16.49
N SER A 41 -1.71 6.56 17.61
CA SER A 41 -3.02 6.34 18.22
C SER A 41 -4.16 6.73 17.27
N MET A 42 -4.04 7.86 16.57
CA MET A 42 -5.02 8.29 15.57
C MET A 42 -5.06 7.34 14.38
N MET A 43 -3.92 6.84 13.91
CA MET A 43 -3.87 5.86 12.84
C MET A 43 -4.65 4.58 13.21
N LEU A 44 -4.40 4.04 14.41
CA LEU A 44 -5.07 2.84 14.92
C LEU A 44 -6.56 3.07 15.16
N HIS A 45 -6.95 4.26 15.62
CA HIS A 45 -8.36 4.60 15.82
C HIS A 45 -9.13 4.80 14.51
N MET A 46 -8.46 5.30 13.46
CA MET A 46 -9.05 5.52 12.15
C MET A 46 -8.95 4.30 11.22
N GLY A 47 -8.07 3.35 11.53
CA GLY A 47 -8.12 2.00 11.01
C GLY A 47 -9.25 1.24 11.70
N GLU A 48 -10.01 0.45 10.94
CA GLU A 48 -11.03 -0.40 11.54
C GLU A 48 -10.40 -1.53 12.37
N ASP A 49 -11.23 -2.33 13.05
CA ASP A 49 -10.82 -3.38 14.00
C ASP A 49 -9.75 -4.32 13.41
N GLU A 50 -9.84 -4.63 12.11
CA GLU A 50 -8.88 -5.49 11.41
C GLU A 50 -7.45 -4.92 11.38
N LEU A 51 -7.30 -3.59 11.29
CA LEU A 51 -5.97 -2.94 11.34
C LEU A 51 -5.43 -2.93 12.77
N TYR A 52 -6.31 -2.80 13.77
CA TYR A 52 -5.96 -2.87 15.18
C TYR A 52 -5.50 -4.28 15.57
N ASP A 53 -6.25 -5.30 15.17
CA ASP A 53 -5.94 -6.72 15.39
C ASP A 53 -4.60 -7.09 14.72
N LEU A 54 -4.34 -6.55 13.53
CA LEU A 54 -3.07 -6.71 12.82
C LEU A 54 -1.89 -6.08 13.60
N PHE A 55 -2.12 -5.03 14.38
CA PHE A 55 -1.11 -4.47 15.28
C PHE A 55 -0.89 -5.29 16.55
N GLU A 56 -1.93 -5.99 17.01
CA GLU A 56 -1.87 -6.77 18.25
C GLU A 56 -1.13 -8.11 18.06
N HIS A 57 -1.02 -8.63 16.82
CA HIS A 57 -0.56 -10.01 16.56
C HIS A 57 0.38 -10.26 15.33
N PRO A 58 1.43 -9.47 15.00
CA PRO A 58 2.80 -10.06 14.80
C PRO A 58 3.98 -9.03 14.88
N PRO A 59 5.28 -9.41 14.77
CA PRO A 59 6.36 -8.78 15.51
C PRO A 59 6.84 -7.47 14.89
N ASN A 60 7.07 -6.48 15.75
CA ASN A 60 7.94 -5.33 15.51
C ASN A 60 7.32 -4.14 14.75
N THR A 61 6.25 -3.59 15.30
CA THR A 61 5.65 -2.30 14.91
C THR A 61 6.29 -1.08 15.60
N GLY A 62 7.48 -1.24 16.19
CA GLY A 62 8.19 -0.18 16.90
C GLY A 62 7.59 0.16 18.28
N ALA A 63 8.24 1.08 18.98
CA ALA A 63 7.75 1.59 20.27
C ALA A 63 6.46 2.40 20.11
N ASP A 64 5.67 2.54 21.17
CA ASP A 64 4.34 3.19 21.14
C ASP A 64 4.35 4.66 20.69
N ASP A 65 5.52 5.29 20.69
CA ASP A 65 5.78 6.65 20.22
C ASP A 65 6.28 6.73 18.76
N ASP A 66 6.49 5.59 18.09
CA ASP A 66 7.11 5.54 16.77
C ASP A 66 6.08 5.26 15.67
N PHE A 67 5.47 6.33 15.16
CA PHE A 67 4.55 6.29 14.02
C PHE A 67 5.22 5.79 12.73
N ASP A 68 6.48 6.13 12.50
CA ASP A 68 7.17 5.78 11.25
C ASP A 68 7.51 4.28 11.21
N ALA A 69 7.94 3.70 12.33
CA ALA A 69 8.13 2.25 12.46
C ALA A 69 6.82 1.48 12.31
N ALA A 70 5.72 2.01 12.87
CA ALA A 70 4.39 1.45 12.74
C ALA A 70 3.92 1.41 11.27
N VAL A 71 4.12 2.50 10.53
CA VAL A 71 3.84 2.57 9.09
C VAL A 71 4.76 1.65 8.29
N ALA A 72 6.05 1.54 8.64
CA ALA A 72 6.99 0.65 7.97
C ALA A 72 6.62 -0.83 8.16
N GLY A 73 6.18 -1.23 9.35
CA GLY A 73 5.70 -2.58 9.63
C GLY A 73 4.46 -2.93 8.80
N LEU A 74 3.50 -2.01 8.73
CA LEU A 74 2.31 -2.20 7.89
C LEU A 74 2.61 -2.14 6.40
N ASN A 75 3.51 -1.25 5.96
CA ASN A 75 4.01 -1.25 4.59
C ASN A 75 4.57 -2.62 4.24
N ARG A 76 5.33 -3.28 5.12
CA ARG A 76 5.82 -4.64 4.86
C ARG A 76 4.71 -5.70 4.81
N HIS A 77 3.64 -5.51 5.57
CA HIS A 77 2.50 -6.43 5.55
C HIS A 77 1.66 -6.28 4.28
N PHE A 78 1.41 -5.03 3.87
CA PHE A 78 0.62 -4.70 2.68
C PHE A 78 1.43 -4.66 1.39
N ASP A 79 2.76 -4.52 1.45
CA ASP A 79 3.66 -4.71 0.30
C ASP A 79 3.49 -6.17 -0.08
N PRO A 80 2.84 -6.46 -1.20
CA PRO A 80 2.91 -7.80 -1.71
C PRO A 80 4.40 -8.01 -1.93
N GLN A 81 4.95 -9.14 -1.48
CA GLN A 81 6.12 -9.67 -2.17
C GLN A 81 5.66 -9.95 -3.61
N MET A 82 5.59 -8.90 -4.43
CA MET A 82 4.96 -8.92 -5.72
C MET A 82 5.81 -9.84 -6.56
N ASN A 83 5.26 -11.02 -6.82
CA ASN A 83 5.94 -11.99 -7.63
C ASN A 83 6.08 -11.38 -9.04
N PRO A 84 7.30 -11.17 -9.56
CA PRO A 84 7.51 -10.64 -10.91
C PRO A 84 6.76 -11.44 -11.98
N ASP A 85 6.63 -12.76 -11.77
CA ASP A 85 5.95 -13.64 -12.71
C ASP A 85 4.43 -13.39 -12.69
N TYR A 86 3.88 -13.01 -11.53
CA TYR A 86 2.46 -12.67 -11.41
C TYR A 86 2.12 -11.35 -12.11
N GLU A 87 2.96 -10.32 -11.98
CA GLU A 87 2.74 -9.06 -12.73
C GLU A 87 2.92 -9.24 -14.24
N ARG A 88 3.92 -10.04 -14.66
CA ARG A 88 4.08 -10.40 -16.08
C ARG A 88 2.85 -11.15 -16.59
N PHE A 89 2.33 -12.09 -15.81
CA PHE A 89 1.13 -12.82 -16.16
C PHE A 89 -0.07 -11.87 -16.35
N LYS A 90 -0.29 -10.91 -15.44
CA LYS A 90 -1.34 -9.90 -15.59
C LYS A 90 -1.16 -9.05 -16.85
N LEU A 91 0.07 -8.63 -17.16
CA LEU A 91 0.38 -7.90 -18.40
C LEU A 91 0.08 -8.77 -19.64
N HIS A 92 0.41 -10.05 -19.62
CA HIS A 92 0.13 -10.96 -20.74
C HIS A 92 -1.36 -11.29 -20.90
N GLN A 93 -2.15 -11.20 -19.84
CA GLN A 93 -3.61 -11.37 -19.89
C GLN A 93 -4.38 -10.08 -20.23
N ALA A 94 -3.70 -8.93 -20.29
CA ALA A 94 -4.33 -7.66 -20.61
C ALA A 94 -4.93 -7.70 -22.02
N TRP A 95 -6.25 -7.43 -22.10
CA TRP A 95 -6.98 -7.31 -23.36
C TRP A 95 -7.88 -6.07 -23.30
N GLN A 96 -8.02 -5.37 -24.42
CA GLN A 96 -8.85 -4.19 -24.54
C GLN A 96 -10.33 -4.56 -24.47
N ALA A 97 -11.10 -4.00 -23.54
CA ALA A 97 -12.53 -4.30 -23.49
C ALA A 97 -13.28 -3.75 -24.72
N ASP A 98 -14.38 -4.40 -25.12
CA ASP A 98 -15.13 -4.08 -26.35
C ASP A 98 -15.59 -2.62 -26.47
N VAL A 99 -15.77 -1.94 -25.34
CA VAL A 99 -16.27 -0.55 -25.25
C VAL A 99 -15.17 0.43 -24.80
N GLU A 100 -13.95 -0.06 -24.57
CA GLU A 100 -12.85 0.76 -24.09
C GLU A 100 -12.16 1.50 -25.25
N SER A 101 -11.80 2.77 -25.04
CA SER A 101 -11.00 3.51 -26.01
C SER A 101 -9.55 3.02 -26.04
N VAL A 102 -8.90 3.11 -27.20
CA VAL A 102 -7.49 2.73 -27.35
C VAL A 102 -6.59 3.51 -26.39
N ASP A 103 -6.87 4.80 -26.16
CA ASP A 103 -6.08 5.64 -25.25
C ASP A 103 -6.21 5.20 -23.79
N THR A 104 -7.41 4.80 -23.36
CA THR A 104 -7.66 4.26 -22.02
C THR A 104 -6.91 2.94 -21.84
N PHE A 105 -7.01 2.04 -22.83
CA PHE A 105 -6.32 0.76 -22.79
C PHE A 105 -4.79 0.93 -22.79
N PHE A 106 -4.27 1.82 -23.62
CA PHE A 106 -2.84 2.14 -23.67
C PHE A 106 -2.32 2.71 -22.34
N SER A 107 -3.10 3.58 -21.70
CA SER A 107 -2.76 4.12 -20.38
C SER A 107 -2.70 3.02 -19.32
N TRP A 108 -3.66 2.09 -19.36
CA TRP A 108 -3.69 0.95 -18.44
C TRP A 108 -2.53 -0.03 -18.68
N LEU A 109 -2.26 -0.40 -19.93
CA LEU A 109 -1.10 -1.23 -20.31
C LEU A 109 0.22 -0.60 -19.86
N THR A 110 0.38 0.71 -20.04
CA THR A 110 1.58 1.44 -19.61
C THR A 110 1.77 1.33 -18.10
N LYS A 111 0.68 1.42 -17.32
CA LYS A 111 0.72 1.25 -15.86
C LYS A 111 1.13 -0.17 -15.45
N LEU A 112 0.61 -1.20 -16.12
CA LEU A 112 1.02 -2.59 -15.86
C LEU A 112 2.50 -2.82 -16.20
N ALA A 113 2.98 -2.26 -17.31
CA ALA A 113 4.38 -2.36 -17.71
C ALA A 113 5.33 -1.63 -16.74
N SER A 114 4.92 -0.48 -16.18
CA SER A 114 5.71 0.22 -15.18
C SER A 114 5.85 -0.60 -13.89
N MET A 115 4.78 -1.25 -13.44
CA MET A 115 4.83 -2.13 -12.26
C MET A 115 5.79 -3.31 -12.45
N CYS A 116 5.73 -3.97 -13.62
CA CYS A 116 6.68 -5.04 -13.97
C CYS A 116 8.14 -4.57 -13.93
N THR A 117 8.40 -3.35 -14.41
CA THR A 117 9.75 -2.77 -14.44
C THR A 117 10.26 -2.46 -13.04
N GLU A 118 9.41 -1.88 -12.20
CA GLU A 118 9.76 -1.52 -10.83
C GLU A 118 10.12 -2.75 -9.99
N ILE A 119 9.33 -3.83 -10.07
CA ILE A 119 9.61 -5.09 -9.36
C ILE A 119 10.91 -5.72 -9.84
N ASN A 120 11.14 -5.76 -11.16
CA ASN A 120 12.40 -6.26 -11.71
C ASN A 120 13.62 -5.47 -11.20
N ASN A 121 13.46 -4.17 -10.93
CA ASN A 121 14.52 -3.34 -10.38
C ASN A 121 14.72 -3.59 -8.87
N ARG A 122 13.64 -3.74 -8.09
CA ARG A 122 13.72 -4.11 -6.66
C ARG A 122 14.47 -5.44 -6.46
N MET A 123 14.14 -6.47 -7.23
CA MET A 123 14.84 -7.76 -7.17
C MET A 123 16.34 -7.68 -7.51
N LYS A 124 16.76 -6.72 -8.35
CA LYS A 124 18.18 -6.51 -8.66
C LYS A 124 18.92 -5.83 -7.52
N LEU A 125 18.24 -4.96 -6.75
CA LEU A 125 18.82 -4.28 -5.60
C LEU A 125 19.00 -5.23 -4.41
N GLU A 126 18.09 -6.18 -4.21
CA GLU A 126 18.20 -7.20 -3.14
C GLU A 126 19.28 -8.26 -3.38
N ARG A 127 19.83 -8.33 -4.59
CA ARG A 127 20.88 -9.29 -5.00
C ARG A 127 22.31 -8.74 -4.88
N ASN A 128 22.47 -7.46 -4.55
CA ASN A 128 23.77 -6.78 -4.37
C ASN A 128 23.99 -6.45 -2.90
#